data_AF-A0A9E3TH83-F1
#
_entry.id   AF-A0A9E3TH83-F1
#
_cell.length_a   1.000
_cell.length_b   1.000
_cell.length_c   1.000
_cell.angle_alpha   90.00
_cell.angle_beta   90.00
_cell.angle_gamma   90.00
#
_symmetry.space_group_name_H-M   'P 1'
#
loop_
_entity.id
_entity.type
_entity.pdbx_description
1 polymer ?
#
loop_
_entity_poly.entity_id
_entity_poly.type
_entity_poly.pdbx_seq_one_letter_code
_entity_poly.pdbx_strand_id
1 'polypeptide(L)'
;MLIAILMLYFNSDLNKVAAISTLTQDSATASVDWESLHISPDVEARIGRVVTAEDSTRAGAALALMRVGEASSHDINVEFAIAGDGATSAKVDGHKITVTLNPAHATAADVVTAINGSEAASQLVRAAALAGGQGAIVPGDSVTLPRNDKPVHTFNLLALAAIGQHTDCFDEALLFGWSLQRWAFILLFIGFAIKVPSVPLHTWLPDAHVQAPTPISMILAGVLLKMGGYGIIRICYPICPAGGYELAFVVCTLGVVSMVYGAFAAMAQTDFKRLVAYSSVSHMGYVVLGLGVWSARGGNLFNSDYWNMGMQGAMFQMIAHGISSTGMFFMVGVIYDRVHHRNLNEFGGLFSKMPVYTALAIGIFFAGLGLPGLCGFPGEVFVVLSSFEFSPLLAIISAAVVVLTAGYILWAVQRVFLGAEYKGPHEDHIVPSTLRENAIAVALFVLAILFGVLPYQTLLRYMDRTVTQQAQQLTEWGERHEAMLAAESIEDAHPDAPSNEGHFSSVAPISSGLEPNTTEVAIITVTEPTSDFDQQ
;
A
#
# COMPACT_ATOMS: atom_id res chain seq x y z
N MET A 1 -8.81 15.07 -1.02
CA MET A 1 -9.42 13.72 -1.11
C MET A 1 -10.54 13.63 -2.15
N LEU A 2 -11.71 14.27 -1.98
CA LEU A 2 -12.80 14.16 -2.98
C LEU A 2 -12.36 14.55 -4.41
N ILE A 3 -11.59 15.63 -4.54
CA ILE A 3 -11.02 16.07 -5.82
C ILE A 3 -10.17 14.95 -6.45
N ALA A 4 -9.27 14.32 -5.68
CA ALA A 4 -8.45 13.20 -6.16
C ALA A 4 -9.30 12.01 -6.60
N ILE A 5 -10.34 11.67 -5.83
CA ILE A 5 -11.25 10.57 -6.15
C ILE A 5 -11.95 10.82 -7.48
N LEU A 6 -12.40 12.05 -7.74
CA LEU A 6 -13.03 12.41 -9.01
C LEU A 6 -12.01 12.41 -10.16
N MET A 7 -10.80 12.93 -9.94
CA MET A 7 -9.71 12.89 -10.93
C MET A 7 -9.41 11.45 -11.36
N LEU A 8 -9.23 10.55 -10.39
CA LEU A 8 -8.98 9.13 -10.64
C LEU A 8 -10.16 8.46 -11.33
N TYR A 9 -11.40 8.76 -10.93
CA TYR A 9 -12.59 8.18 -11.54
C TYR A 9 -12.73 8.55 -13.02
N PHE A 10 -12.67 9.85 -13.35
CA PHE A 10 -12.85 10.29 -14.74
C PHE A 10 -11.69 9.91 -15.65
N ASN A 11 -10.54 9.52 -15.10
CA ASN A 11 -9.40 8.99 -15.85
C ASN A 11 -9.22 7.47 -15.69
N SER A 12 -10.16 6.80 -15.02
CA SER A 12 -10.15 5.35 -14.92
C SER A 12 -10.84 4.79 -16.15
N ASP A 13 -10.09 4.18 -17.06
CA ASP A 13 -10.71 3.43 -18.15
C ASP A 13 -10.36 1.95 -18.04
N LEU A 14 -11.34 1.14 -17.63
CA LEU A 14 -11.19 -0.31 -17.52
C LEU A 14 -10.85 -0.97 -18.86
N ASN A 15 -11.16 -0.33 -19.98
CA ASN A 15 -10.80 -0.82 -21.31
C ASN A 15 -9.28 -0.92 -21.50
N LYS A 16 -8.51 -0.02 -20.89
CA LYS A 16 -7.04 -0.05 -20.94
C LYS A 16 -6.45 -1.15 -20.08
N VAL A 17 -7.05 -1.43 -18.91
CA VAL A 17 -6.67 -2.59 -18.07
C VAL A 17 -6.92 -3.89 -18.82
N ALA A 18 -7.99 -3.93 -19.60
CA ALA A 18 -8.39 -5.10 -20.37
C ALA A 18 -7.25 -5.56 -21.29
N ALA A 19 -6.67 -4.62 -22.02
CA ALA A 19 -5.61 -4.87 -22.99
C ALA A 19 -4.34 -5.53 -22.40
N ILE A 20 -4.01 -5.32 -21.12
CA ILE A 20 -2.71 -5.69 -20.52
C ILE A 20 -2.77 -6.89 -19.56
N SER A 21 -3.84 -7.66 -19.61
CA SER A 21 -4.13 -8.66 -18.58
C SER A 21 -3.62 -10.06 -18.86
N THR A 22 -3.77 -10.97 -17.88
CA THR A 22 -3.33 -12.38 -18.01
C THR A 22 -3.91 -13.13 -19.22
N LEU A 23 -4.98 -12.62 -19.84
CA LEU A 23 -5.54 -13.13 -21.10
C LEU A 23 -4.68 -12.80 -22.35
N THR A 24 -3.77 -11.82 -22.26
CA THR A 24 -2.97 -11.29 -23.37
C THR A 24 -1.48 -11.64 -23.28
N GLN A 25 -1.09 -12.69 -22.53
CA GLN A 25 0.31 -13.09 -22.26
C GLN A 25 1.22 -13.13 -23.52
N ASP A 26 1.88 -12.00 -23.77
CA ASP A 26 3.22 -11.86 -24.37
C ASP A 26 4.15 -10.99 -23.50
N SER A 27 3.64 -10.30 -22.47
CA SER A 27 4.44 -9.43 -21.59
C SER A 27 4.87 -10.16 -20.32
N ALA A 28 6.15 -10.53 -20.25
CA ALA A 28 6.78 -11.14 -19.07
C ALA A 28 6.84 -10.21 -17.82
N THR A 29 6.31 -8.98 -17.90
CA THR A 29 6.62 -7.89 -16.95
C THR A 29 5.41 -7.13 -16.38
N ALA A 30 4.18 -7.40 -16.83
CA ALA A 30 2.98 -6.76 -16.28
C ALA A 30 1.76 -7.68 -16.38
N SER A 31 1.36 -8.30 -15.25
CA SER A 31 0.17 -9.16 -15.20
C SER A 31 -0.86 -8.60 -14.21
N VAL A 32 -2.05 -8.26 -14.70
CA VAL A 32 -3.22 -7.95 -13.87
C VAL A 32 -4.08 -9.21 -13.72
N ASP A 33 -4.27 -9.69 -12.49
CA ASP A 33 -5.22 -10.76 -12.19
C ASP A 33 -6.66 -10.21 -12.18
N TRP A 34 -7.37 -10.43 -13.29
CA TRP A 34 -8.75 -10.01 -13.45
C TRP A 34 -9.72 -10.59 -12.44
N GLU A 35 -9.53 -11.85 -12.04
CA GLU A 35 -10.47 -12.52 -11.12
C GLU A 35 -10.42 -11.85 -9.74
N SER A 36 -9.23 -11.37 -9.35
CA SER A 36 -9.04 -10.59 -8.14
C SER A 36 -9.73 -9.22 -8.16
N LEU A 37 -10.03 -8.66 -9.34
CA LEU A 37 -10.65 -7.33 -9.44
C LEU A 37 -12.13 -7.33 -9.01
N HIS A 38 -12.80 -8.49 -8.97
CA HIS A 38 -14.21 -8.60 -8.53
C HIS A 38 -15.15 -7.61 -9.25
N ILE A 39 -15.02 -7.50 -10.58
CA ILE A 39 -15.86 -6.65 -11.43
C ILE A 39 -17.16 -7.41 -11.76
N SER A 40 -18.30 -6.70 -11.88
CA SER A 40 -19.59 -7.35 -12.14
C SER A 40 -19.66 -7.90 -13.57
N PRO A 41 -20.39 -9.01 -13.82
CA PRO A 41 -20.55 -9.59 -15.16
C PRO A 41 -21.06 -8.58 -16.20
N ASP A 42 -21.96 -7.67 -15.81
CA ASP A 42 -22.45 -6.59 -16.67
C ASP A 42 -21.33 -5.65 -17.15
N VAL A 43 -20.35 -5.36 -16.29
CA VAL A 43 -19.21 -4.51 -16.64
C VAL A 43 -18.20 -5.29 -17.47
N GLU A 44 -17.96 -6.56 -17.16
CA GLU A 44 -17.13 -7.46 -17.96
C GLU A 44 -17.65 -7.55 -19.40
N ALA A 45 -18.95 -7.76 -19.57
CA ALA A 45 -19.61 -7.77 -20.87
C ALA A 45 -19.38 -6.45 -21.62
N ARG A 46 -19.52 -5.30 -20.95
CA ARG A 46 -19.34 -3.96 -21.55
C ARG A 46 -17.91 -3.68 -22.02
N ILE A 47 -16.89 -4.16 -21.31
CA ILE A 47 -15.48 -3.98 -21.70
C ILE A 47 -15.02 -5.04 -22.72
N GLY A 48 -15.96 -5.83 -23.26
CA GLY A 48 -15.68 -6.86 -24.23
C GLY A 48 -14.93 -8.05 -23.64
N ARG A 49 -15.06 -8.31 -22.33
CA ARG A 49 -14.65 -9.56 -21.69
C ARG A 49 -15.90 -10.43 -21.50
N VAL A 50 -16.12 -11.38 -22.41
CA VAL A 50 -17.22 -12.32 -22.30
C VAL A 50 -16.66 -13.69 -21.95
N VAL A 51 -17.03 -14.19 -20.79
CA VAL A 51 -16.78 -15.58 -20.39
C VAL A 51 -17.95 -16.42 -20.86
N THR A 52 -17.78 -17.19 -21.92
CA THR A 52 -18.78 -18.18 -22.31
C THR A 52 -18.62 -19.40 -21.41
N ALA A 53 -19.55 -19.59 -20.48
CA ALA A 53 -20.00 -20.90 -19.96
C ALA A 53 -21.09 -20.71 -18.90
N GLU A 54 -22.26 -20.18 -19.26
CA GLU A 54 -23.43 -20.23 -18.38
C GLU A 54 -24.69 -20.66 -19.13
N ASP A 55 -24.65 -21.85 -19.71
CA ASP A 55 -25.83 -22.70 -19.68
C ASP A 55 -25.64 -23.64 -18.48
N SER A 56 -26.54 -23.55 -17.49
CA SER A 56 -26.54 -24.39 -16.27
C SER A 56 -26.51 -25.91 -16.53
N THR A 57 -26.58 -26.31 -17.80
CA THR A 57 -26.51 -27.69 -18.31
C THR A 57 -25.13 -28.11 -18.84
N ARG A 58 -24.15 -27.21 -19.02
CA ARG A 58 -22.83 -27.48 -19.65
C ARG A 58 -21.66 -26.98 -18.79
N ALA A 59 -21.56 -27.48 -17.56
CA ALA A 59 -20.44 -27.18 -16.66
C ALA A 59 -19.11 -27.73 -17.24
N GLY A 60 -18.26 -26.83 -17.78
CA GLY A 60 -16.90 -27.18 -18.21
C GLY A 60 -16.34 -26.43 -19.42
N ALA A 61 -17.13 -25.66 -20.18
CA ALA A 61 -16.67 -25.02 -21.42
C ALA A 61 -16.30 -23.53 -21.25
N ALA A 62 -15.46 -23.16 -20.27
CA ALA A 62 -15.21 -21.75 -19.96
C ALA A 62 -14.15 -21.11 -20.90
N LEU A 63 -14.61 -20.38 -21.93
CA LEU A 63 -13.77 -19.58 -22.84
C LEU A 63 -13.98 -18.10 -22.55
N ALA A 64 -12.91 -17.36 -22.28
CA ALA A 64 -12.93 -15.91 -22.19
C ALA A 64 -12.53 -15.32 -23.54
N LEU A 65 -13.38 -14.44 -24.08
CA LEU A 65 -13.08 -13.61 -25.24
C LEU A 65 -12.91 -12.17 -24.79
N MET A 66 -11.84 -11.53 -25.26
CA MET A 66 -11.44 -10.19 -24.89
C MET A 66 -11.20 -9.36 -26.14
N ARG A 67 -11.85 -8.21 -26.24
CA ARG A 67 -11.55 -7.25 -27.31
C ARG A 67 -10.13 -6.67 -27.15
N VAL A 68 -9.38 -6.60 -28.24
CA VAL A 68 -8.02 -6.03 -28.31
C VAL A 68 -7.93 -5.05 -29.49
N GLY A 69 -7.04 -4.05 -29.38
CA GLY A 69 -6.82 -3.02 -30.41
C GLY A 69 -7.53 -1.70 -30.16
N GLU A 70 -7.39 -0.76 -31.09
CA GLU A 70 -8.01 0.57 -31.00
C GLU A 70 -9.54 0.49 -30.92
N ALA A 71 -10.15 1.55 -30.36
CA ALA A 71 -11.59 1.66 -30.23
C ALA A 71 -12.29 1.57 -31.59
N SER A 72 -12.87 0.40 -31.91
CA SER A 72 -13.73 0.25 -33.08
C SER A 72 -15.19 0.59 -32.73
N SER A 73 -15.82 1.36 -33.63
CA SER A 73 -17.20 1.85 -33.52
C SER A 73 -18.27 0.78 -33.71
N HIS A 74 -17.88 -0.47 -33.95
CA HIS A 74 -18.78 -1.59 -34.21
C HIS A 74 -18.60 -2.70 -33.18
N ASP A 75 -19.66 -3.46 -32.96
CA ASP A 75 -19.62 -4.70 -32.20
C ASP A 75 -18.83 -5.75 -32.97
N ILE A 76 -18.08 -6.60 -32.27
CA ILE A 76 -17.38 -7.74 -32.85
C ILE A 76 -18.19 -9.00 -32.58
N ASN A 77 -18.63 -9.68 -33.63
CA ASN A 77 -19.36 -10.93 -33.52
C ASN A 77 -18.42 -12.11 -33.75
N VAL A 78 -18.21 -12.95 -32.73
CA VAL A 78 -17.48 -14.21 -32.82
C VAL A 78 -18.50 -15.33 -32.98
N GLU A 79 -18.50 -16.00 -34.13
CA GLU A 79 -19.39 -17.11 -34.43
C GLU A 79 -18.60 -18.41 -34.59
N PHE A 80 -19.14 -19.49 -34.01
CA PHE A 80 -18.57 -20.82 -34.10
C PHE A 80 -19.30 -21.63 -35.18
N ALA A 81 -18.61 -21.99 -36.26
CA ALA A 81 -19.22 -22.61 -37.44
C ALA A 81 -18.61 -23.99 -37.76
N ILE A 82 -19.41 -24.86 -38.40
CA ILE A 82 -18.93 -26.13 -38.98
C ILE A 82 -18.48 -25.86 -40.40
N ALA A 83 -17.23 -26.14 -40.74
CA ALA A 83 -16.83 -26.29 -42.13
C ALA A 83 -15.54 -27.12 -42.31
N GLY A 84 -15.67 -28.27 -42.98
CA GLY A 84 -14.65 -28.87 -43.85
C GLY A 84 -13.41 -29.55 -43.22
N ASP A 85 -12.82 -30.48 -43.99
CA ASP A 85 -11.60 -31.23 -43.67
C ASP A 85 -10.41 -30.27 -43.43
N GLY A 86 -10.01 -30.03 -42.18
CA GLY A 86 -8.91 -29.10 -41.81
C GLY A 86 -8.74 -28.90 -40.29
N ALA A 87 -7.77 -28.10 -39.85
CA ALA A 87 -7.60 -27.75 -38.43
C ALA A 87 -8.52 -26.57 -38.02
N THR A 88 -8.84 -26.46 -36.72
CA THR A 88 -9.59 -25.31 -36.18
C THR A 88 -8.89 -24.00 -36.56
N SER A 89 -9.62 -23.06 -37.17
CA SER A 89 -9.05 -21.81 -37.69
C SER A 89 -10.00 -20.63 -37.53
N ALA A 90 -9.45 -19.41 -37.41
CA ALA A 90 -10.23 -18.18 -37.28
C ALA A 90 -10.03 -17.27 -38.49
N LYS A 91 -11.14 -16.86 -39.12
CA LYS A 91 -11.16 -15.93 -40.25
C LYS A 91 -11.93 -14.65 -39.89
N VAL A 92 -11.39 -13.51 -40.30
CA VAL A 92 -12.00 -12.19 -40.09
C VAL A 92 -12.66 -11.71 -41.38
N ASP A 93 -13.90 -11.25 -41.28
CA ASP A 93 -14.62 -10.53 -42.33
C ASP A 93 -15.24 -9.26 -41.73
N GLY A 94 -14.56 -8.12 -41.91
CA GLY A 94 -14.93 -6.87 -41.25
C GLY A 94 -14.94 -7.00 -39.72
N HIS A 95 -16.12 -6.93 -39.12
CA HIS A 95 -16.32 -7.03 -37.66
C HIS A 95 -16.85 -8.40 -37.20
N LYS A 96 -16.77 -9.41 -38.08
CA LYS A 96 -17.19 -10.77 -37.80
C LYS A 96 -15.99 -11.70 -37.80
N ILE A 97 -15.80 -12.44 -36.71
CA ILE A 97 -14.79 -13.50 -36.59
C ILE A 97 -15.54 -14.83 -36.69
N THR A 98 -15.25 -15.60 -37.73
CA THR A 98 -15.79 -16.96 -37.88
C THR A 98 -14.71 -17.95 -37.46
N VAL A 99 -14.95 -18.67 -36.38
CA VAL A 99 -14.08 -19.75 -35.90
C VAL A 99 -14.63 -21.07 -36.43
N THR A 100 -13.91 -21.68 -37.36
CA THR A 100 -14.27 -22.97 -37.94
C THR A 100 -13.76 -24.09 -37.05
N LEU A 101 -14.66 -24.94 -36.53
CA LEU A 101 -14.33 -26.02 -35.60
C LEU A 101 -14.09 -27.35 -36.34
N ASN A 102 -13.02 -28.09 -36.01
CA ASN A 102 -12.80 -29.46 -36.49
C ASN A 102 -12.13 -30.34 -35.40
N PRO A 103 -12.70 -31.51 -35.03
CA PRO A 103 -13.96 -32.14 -35.48
C PRO A 103 -15.20 -31.43 -34.89
N ALA A 104 -16.40 -32.04 -34.93
CA ALA A 104 -17.69 -31.45 -34.49
C ALA A 104 -17.76 -30.87 -33.05
N HIS A 105 -16.67 -30.96 -32.30
CA HIS A 105 -16.44 -30.35 -31.00
C HIS A 105 -14.99 -29.85 -30.93
N ALA A 106 -14.78 -28.61 -30.51
CA ALA A 106 -13.46 -28.06 -30.21
C ALA A 106 -13.37 -27.72 -28.72
N THR A 107 -12.20 -27.94 -28.11
CA THR A 107 -11.96 -27.49 -26.74
C THR A 107 -11.74 -25.98 -26.71
N ALA A 108 -11.86 -25.36 -25.53
CA ALA A 108 -11.51 -23.95 -25.37
C ALA A 108 -10.04 -23.69 -25.81
N ALA A 109 -9.13 -24.63 -25.59
CA ALA A 109 -7.73 -24.52 -26.01
C ALA A 109 -7.55 -24.50 -27.54
N ASP A 110 -8.33 -25.28 -28.29
CA ASP A 110 -8.28 -25.29 -29.76
C ASP A 110 -8.76 -23.95 -30.33
N VAL A 111 -9.83 -23.40 -29.75
CA VAL A 111 -10.35 -22.07 -30.13
C VAL A 111 -9.37 -20.97 -29.78
N VAL A 112 -8.72 -21.03 -28.62
CA VAL A 112 -7.66 -20.10 -28.22
C VAL A 112 -6.53 -20.10 -29.23
N THR A 113 -6.07 -21.28 -29.63
CA THR A 113 -4.99 -21.43 -30.62
C THR A 113 -5.40 -20.84 -31.98
N ALA A 114 -6.65 -21.08 -32.40
CA ALA A 114 -7.16 -20.56 -33.67
C ALA A 114 -7.31 -19.04 -33.70
N ILE A 115 -7.84 -18.43 -32.63
CA ILE A 115 -8.02 -16.97 -32.54
C ILE A 115 -6.67 -16.29 -32.36
N ASN A 116 -5.88 -16.70 -31.37
CA ASN A 116 -4.62 -16.02 -31.04
C ASN A 116 -3.52 -16.27 -32.09
N GLY A 117 -3.58 -17.37 -32.83
CA GLY A 117 -2.66 -17.69 -33.92
C GLY A 117 -3.01 -17.04 -35.27
N SER A 118 -4.19 -16.43 -35.41
CA SER A 118 -4.59 -15.71 -36.61
C SER A 118 -4.19 -14.24 -36.49
N GLU A 119 -3.31 -13.75 -37.38
CA GLU A 119 -2.81 -12.37 -37.37
C GLU A 119 -3.95 -11.35 -37.44
N ALA A 120 -4.97 -11.61 -38.26
CA ALA A 120 -6.14 -10.72 -38.37
C ALA A 120 -7.07 -10.80 -37.15
N ALA A 121 -7.31 -12.00 -36.60
CA ALA A 121 -8.23 -12.15 -35.48
C ALA A 121 -7.64 -11.64 -34.17
N SER A 122 -6.35 -11.91 -33.94
CA SER A 122 -5.61 -11.48 -32.75
C SER A 122 -5.48 -9.96 -32.60
N GLN A 123 -5.59 -9.21 -33.69
CA GLN A 123 -5.65 -7.74 -33.67
C GLN A 123 -7.00 -7.20 -33.17
N LEU A 124 -8.06 -8.01 -33.20
CA LEU A 124 -9.43 -7.60 -32.82
C LEU A 124 -9.88 -8.23 -31.50
N VAL A 125 -9.54 -9.51 -31.29
CA VAL A 125 -9.98 -10.32 -30.15
C VAL A 125 -8.86 -11.26 -29.71
N ARG A 126 -8.63 -11.33 -28.40
CA ARG A 126 -7.85 -12.38 -27.75
C ARG A 126 -8.78 -13.37 -27.06
N ALA A 127 -8.36 -14.62 -27.00
CA ALA A 127 -9.09 -15.69 -26.36
C ALA A 127 -8.22 -16.36 -25.28
N ALA A 128 -8.84 -16.79 -24.18
CA ALA A 128 -8.19 -17.68 -23.22
C ALA A 128 -9.15 -18.74 -22.67
N ALA A 129 -8.60 -19.90 -22.31
CA ALA A 129 -9.33 -20.95 -21.62
C ALA A 129 -9.25 -20.72 -20.11
N LEU A 130 -10.39 -20.76 -19.43
CA LEU A 130 -10.45 -20.64 -17.97
C LEU A 130 -10.37 -22.01 -17.29
N ALA A 131 -10.03 -22.03 -15.99
CA ALA A 131 -9.86 -23.26 -15.23
C ALA A 131 -11.12 -24.14 -15.29
N GLY A 132 -10.96 -25.41 -15.69
CA GLY A 132 -12.06 -26.35 -15.93
C GLY A 132 -12.52 -26.47 -17.39
N GLY A 133 -11.92 -25.71 -18.32
CA GLY A 133 -12.23 -25.54 -19.76
C GLY A 133 -12.10 -26.75 -20.72
N GLN A 134 -12.42 -27.97 -20.28
CA GLN A 134 -12.45 -29.15 -21.17
C GLN A 134 -13.80 -29.37 -21.89
N GLY A 135 -14.80 -28.54 -21.62
CA GLY A 135 -16.10 -28.60 -22.27
C GLY A 135 -16.02 -28.20 -23.74
N ALA A 136 -16.88 -28.84 -24.55
CA ALA A 136 -16.92 -28.62 -25.99
C ALA A 136 -17.64 -27.31 -26.35
N ILE A 137 -16.97 -26.46 -27.13
CA ILE A 137 -17.60 -25.36 -27.86
C ILE A 137 -18.29 -25.98 -29.07
N VAL A 138 -19.58 -25.65 -29.25
CA VAL A 138 -20.38 -26.24 -30.32
C VAL A 138 -20.67 -25.23 -31.43
N PRO A 139 -20.85 -25.73 -32.66
CA PRO A 139 -21.33 -24.88 -33.73
C PRO A 139 -22.69 -24.25 -33.43
N GLY A 140 -22.86 -22.98 -33.83
CA GLY A 140 -24.05 -22.18 -33.55
C GLY A 140 -23.94 -21.33 -32.29
N ASP A 141 -22.94 -21.58 -31.44
CA ASP A 141 -22.58 -20.64 -30.38
C ASP A 141 -22.10 -19.33 -31.04
N SER A 142 -22.48 -18.20 -30.44
CA SER A 142 -22.00 -16.89 -30.87
C SER A 142 -21.84 -15.97 -29.67
N VAL A 143 -20.85 -15.09 -29.77
CA VAL A 143 -20.53 -14.10 -28.75
C VAL A 143 -20.41 -12.75 -29.43
N THR A 144 -21.22 -11.80 -28.99
CA THR A 144 -21.10 -10.41 -29.40
C THR A 144 -20.29 -9.66 -28.35
N LEU A 145 -19.12 -9.17 -28.74
CA LEU A 145 -18.33 -8.24 -27.95
C LEU A 145 -18.79 -6.82 -28.28
N PRO A 146 -19.38 -6.08 -27.33
CA PRO A 146 -19.98 -4.78 -27.63
C PRO A 146 -18.92 -3.76 -28.06
N ARG A 147 -19.37 -2.76 -28.81
CA ARG A 147 -18.56 -1.61 -29.18
C ARG A 147 -18.00 -0.92 -27.93
N ASN A 148 -16.79 -0.40 -28.05
CA ASN A 148 -16.05 0.17 -26.94
C ASN A 148 -15.79 1.66 -27.18
N ASP A 149 -16.86 2.40 -27.51
CA ASP A 149 -16.79 3.81 -27.88
C ASP A 149 -16.75 4.76 -26.67
N LYS A 150 -16.97 4.23 -25.46
CA LYS A 150 -17.02 5.03 -24.23
C LYS A 150 -16.14 4.43 -23.14
N PRO A 151 -15.37 5.27 -22.43
CA PRO A 151 -14.57 4.80 -21.31
C PRO A 151 -15.47 4.19 -20.24
N VAL A 152 -14.99 3.10 -19.64
CA VAL A 152 -15.70 2.42 -18.55
C VAL A 152 -15.02 2.77 -17.23
N HIS A 153 -15.56 3.80 -16.59
CA HIS A 153 -15.07 4.31 -15.30
C HIS A 153 -15.40 3.40 -14.11
N THR A 154 -14.51 3.37 -13.13
CA THR A 154 -14.62 2.50 -11.96
C THR A 154 -14.23 3.19 -10.66
N PHE A 155 -14.90 2.82 -9.57
CA PHE A 155 -14.50 3.11 -8.19
C PHE A 155 -13.92 1.88 -7.48
N ASN A 156 -13.74 0.78 -8.20
CA ASN A 156 -13.13 -0.41 -7.64
C ASN A 156 -11.65 -0.11 -7.34
N LEU A 157 -11.27 -0.17 -6.06
CA LEU A 157 -9.93 0.20 -5.61
C LEU A 157 -8.84 -0.71 -6.19
N LEU A 158 -9.13 -2.00 -6.38
CA LEU A 158 -8.18 -2.93 -7.00
C LEU A 158 -7.99 -2.60 -8.47
N ALA A 159 -9.06 -2.24 -9.17
CA ALA A 159 -8.96 -1.81 -10.56
C ALA A 159 -8.23 -0.46 -10.69
N LEU A 160 -8.50 0.50 -9.80
CA LEU A 160 -7.76 1.77 -9.77
C LEU A 160 -6.27 1.57 -9.47
N ALA A 161 -5.93 0.61 -8.59
CA ALA A 161 -4.55 0.23 -8.34
C ALA A 161 -3.90 -0.41 -9.56
N ALA A 162 -4.60 -1.31 -10.25
CA ALA A 162 -4.13 -1.93 -11.48
C ALA A 162 -3.91 -0.90 -12.60
N ILE A 163 -4.82 0.07 -12.73
CA ILE A 163 -4.68 1.21 -13.65
C ILE A 163 -3.41 2.00 -13.31
N GLY A 164 -3.26 2.46 -12.07
CA GLY A 164 -2.11 3.28 -11.67
C GLY A 164 -0.75 2.57 -11.74
N GLN A 165 -0.72 1.24 -11.65
CA GLN A 165 0.51 0.44 -11.68
C GLN A 165 0.87 -0.12 -13.06
N HIS A 166 -0.09 -0.27 -13.97
CA HIS A 166 0.14 -1.00 -15.21
C HIS A 166 -0.30 -0.28 -16.48
N THR A 167 -0.98 0.87 -16.36
CA THR A 167 -1.37 1.68 -17.52
C THR A 167 -0.88 3.11 -17.39
N ASP A 168 -0.96 3.83 -18.51
CA ASP A 168 -0.63 5.26 -18.67
C ASP A 168 -1.81 6.20 -18.31
N CYS A 169 -2.94 5.65 -17.84
CA CYS A 169 -4.18 6.41 -17.64
C CYS A 169 -4.03 7.60 -16.69
N PHE A 170 -3.09 7.54 -15.76
CA PHE A 170 -2.88 8.58 -14.75
C PHE A 170 -1.61 9.41 -15.00
N ASP A 171 -0.96 9.23 -16.14
CA ASP A 171 0.33 9.87 -16.41
C ASP A 171 0.18 11.22 -17.12
N GLU A 172 -1.04 11.55 -17.58
CA GLU A 172 -1.35 12.84 -18.22
C GLU A 172 -0.86 14.01 -17.36
N ALA A 173 -0.06 14.89 -17.98
CA ALA A 173 0.43 16.09 -17.34
C ALA A 173 -0.71 17.10 -17.13
N LEU A 174 -0.86 17.55 -15.88
CA LEU A 174 -1.82 18.57 -15.50
C LEU A 174 -1.10 19.91 -15.24
N LEU A 175 -1.28 20.48 -14.05
CA LEU A 175 -0.69 21.74 -13.65
C LEU A 175 0.81 21.59 -13.37
N PHE A 176 1.59 22.56 -13.83
CA PHE A 176 3.05 22.62 -13.67
C PHE A 176 3.81 21.45 -14.30
N GLY A 177 3.21 20.76 -15.28
CA GLY A 177 3.82 19.60 -15.93
C GLY A 177 3.87 18.35 -15.05
N TRP A 178 3.15 18.34 -13.92
CA TRP A 178 3.07 17.16 -13.04
C TRP A 178 1.94 16.25 -13.48
N SER A 179 2.18 14.94 -13.43
CA SER A 179 1.18 13.93 -13.77
C SER A 179 -0.05 14.01 -12.87
N LEU A 180 -1.19 13.56 -13.41
CA LEU A 180 -2.41 13.37 -12.65
C LEU A 180 -2.17 12.50 -11.43
N GLN A 181 -1.37 11.44 -11.58
CA GLN A 181 -1.02 10.52 -10.51
C GLN A 181 -0.31 11.21 -9.34
N ARG A 182 0.65 12.10 -9.61
CA ARG A 182 1.35 12.89 -8.57
C ARG A 182 0.38 13.80 -7.82
N TRP A 183 -0.51 14.49 -8.52
CA TRP A 183 -1.54 15.33 -7.90
C TRP A 183 -2.55 14.54 -7.08
N ALA A 184 -3.02 13.42 -7.62
CA ALA A 184 -3.91 12.51 -6.92
C ALA A 184 -3.26 11.99 -5.63
N PHE A 185 -1.98 11.59 -5.69
CA PHE A 185 -1.20 11.20 -4.52
C PHE A 185 -1.19 12.30 -3.46
N ILE A 186 -0.80 13.53 -3.81
CA ILE A 186 -0.75 14.67 -2.86
C ILE A 186 -2.11 14.88 -2.18
N LEU A 187 -3.19 14.91 -2.96
CA LEU A 187 -4.53 15.21 -2.47
C LEU A 187 -5.16 14.07 -1.65
N LEU A 188 -4.79 12.82 -1.92
CA LEU A 188 -5.13 11.66 -1.09
C LEU A 188 -4.28 11.66 0.18
N PHE A 189 -2.97 11.82 0.04
CA PHE A 189 -1.99 11.84 1.11
C PHE A 189 -2.31 12.94 2.14
N ILE A 190 -2.64 14.16 1.72
CA ILE A 190 -3.10 15.22 2.64
C ILE A 190 -4.31 14.77 3.46
N GLY A 191 -5.29 14.11 2.82
CA GLY A 191 -6.48 13.60 3.49
C GLY A 191 -6.14 12.56 4.57
N PHE A 192 -5.22 11.65 4.26
CA PHE A 192 -4.75 10.66 5.21
C PHE A 192 -3.80 11.24 6.26
N ALA A 193 -2.95 12.22 5.92
CA ALA A 193 -2.05 12.92 6.83
C ALA A 193 -2.81 13.73 7.90
N ILE A 194 -3.97 14.29 7.57
CA ILE A 194 -4.90 14.84 8.57
C ILE A 194 -5.30 13.75 9.57
N LYS A 195 -5.58 12.53 9.10
CA LYS A 195 -6.03 11.41 9.92
C LYS A 195 -4.91 10.73 10.72
N VAL A 196 -3.67 10.72 10.20
CA VAL A 196 -2.41 10.26 10.84
C VAL A 196 -1.79 11.34 11.75
N PRO A 197 -2.59 12.34 12.13
CA PRO A 197 -2.17 13.72 12.47
C PRO A 197 -0.69 14.06 12.23
N SER A 198 -0.27 14.20 10.98
CA SER A 198 1.06 14.70 10.62
C SER A 198 1.13 16.22 10.73
N VAL A 199 2.30 16.79 11.01
CA VAL A 199 2.54 18.25 10.90
C VAL A 199 2.36 18.70 9.45
N PRO A 200 1.73 19.86 9.17
CA PRO A 200 1.07 20.81 10.07
C PRO A 200 -0.42 20.51 10.37
N LEU A 201 -0.93 19.36 9.93
CA LEU A 201 -2.34 18.98 9.91
C LEU A 201 -2.83 18.28 11.20
N HIS A 202 -2.05 18.35 12.28
CA HIS A 202 -2.27 17.61 13.53
C HIS A 202 -3.09 18.36 14.59
N THR A 203 -3.32 19.66 14.41
CA THR A 203 -3.82 20.56 15.48
C THR A 203 -5.21 20.20 16.01
N TRP A 204 -6.03 19.51 15.21
CA TRP A 204 -7.34 19.03 15.64
C TRP A 204 -7.26 17.94 16.73
N LEU A 205 -6.17 17.17 16.77
CA LEU A 205 -6.06 15.97 17.59
C LEU A 205 -6.06 16.27 19.10
N PRO A 206 -5.21 17.18 19.63
CA PRO A 206 -5.21 17.49 21.05
C PRO A 206 -6.55 18.04 21.53
N ASP A 207 -7.17 18.94 20.75
CA ASP A 207 -8.44 19.55 21.12
C ASP A 207 -9.58 18.53 21.11
N ALA A 208 -9.61 17.62 20.13
CA ALA A 208 -10.57 16.52 20.08
C ALA A 208 -10.47 15.60 21.30
N HIS A 209 -9.26 15.22 21.72
CA HIS A 209 -9.06 14.38 22.91
C HIS A 209 -9.44 15.07 24.22
N VAL A 210 -9.15 16.36 24.34
CA VAL A 210 -9.50 17.16 25.52
C VAL A 210 -11.01 17.23 25.70
N GLN A 211 -11.77 17.36 24.61
CA GLN A 211 -13.23 17.46 24.65
C GLN A 211 -13.91 16.09 24.74
N ALA A 212 -13.27 15.04 24.22
CA ALA A 212 -13.86 13.71 24.18
C ALA A 212 -13.93 13.04 25.56
N PRO A 213 -15.04 12.33 25.87
CA PRO A 213 -15.09 11.37 26.96
C PRO A 213 -13.99 10.31 26.84
N THR A 214 -13.57 9.71 27.96
CA THR A 214 -12.48 8.73 27.99
C THR A 214 -12.66 7.57 26.99
N PRO A 215 -13.84 6.90 26.92
CA PRO A 215 -14.02 5.82 25.95
C PRO A 215 -13.88 6.27 24.50
N ILE A 216 -14.31 7.50 24.18
CA ILE A 216 -14.18 8.08 22.84
C ILE A 216 -12.72 8.42 22.55
N SER A 217 -11.98 8.95 23.52
CA SER A 217 -10.53 9.17 23.39
C SER A 217 -9.79 7.86 23.14
N MET A 218 -10.18 6.78 23.83
CA MET A 218 -9.64 5.44 23.62
C MET A 218 -9.88 4.93 22.20
N ILE A 219 -11.10 5.05 21.67
CA ILE A 219 -11.41 4.62 20.29
C ILE A 219 -10.71 5.52 19.27
N LEU A 220 -10.71 6.84 19.49
CA LEU A 220 -10.06 7.82 18.61
C LEU A 220 -8.57 7.50 18.49
N ALA A 221 -7.88 7.38 19.63
CA ALA A 221 -6.47 7.03 19.66
C ALA A 221 -6.24 5.62 19.13
N GLY A 222 -6.96 4.62 19.64
CA GLY A 222 -6.73 3.20 19.39
C GLY A 222 -6.96 2.76 17.95
N VAL A 223 -7.96 3.33 17.27
CA VAL A 223 -8.44 2.83 15.97
C VAL A 223 -8.45 3.92 14.91
N LEU A 224 -9.09 5.07 15.17
CA LEU A 224 -9.37 6.04 14.10
C LEU A 224 -8.11 6.62 13.48
N LEU A 225 -7.06 6.85 14.26
CA LEU A 225 -5.77 7.35 13.74
C LEU A 225 -5.12 6.35 12.77
N LYS A 226 -5.32 5.05 12.99
CA LYS A 226 -4.69 3.98 12.21
C LYS A 226 -5.32 3.85 10.83
N MET A 227 -6.57 4.26 10.68
CA MET A 227 -7.25 4.31 9.38
C MET A 227 -6.51 5.24 8.39
N GLY A 228 -5.82 6.27 8.89
CA GLY A 228 -4.99 7.13 8.05
C GLY A 228 -3.81 6.38 7.45
N GLY A 229 -3.00 5.69 8.27
CA GLY A 229 -1.86 4.92 7.79
C GLY A 229 -2.29 3.75 6.90
N TYR A 230 -3.36 3.05 7.29
CA TYR A 230 -3.99 2.02 6.45
C TYR A 230 -4.43 2.57 5.08
N GLY A 231 -5.00 3.77 5.04
CA GLY A 231 -5.38 4.43 3.79
C GLY A 231 -4.18 4.77 2.90
N ILE A 232 -3.06 5.19 3.49
CA ILE A 232 -1.80 5.42 2.75
C ILE A 232 -1.34 4.10 2.09
N ILE A 233 -1.31 3.02 2.87
CA ILE A 233 -0.84 1.70 2.44
C ILE A 233 -1.74 1.07 1.38
N ARG A 234 -3.06 1.13 1.55
CA ARG A 234 -4.02 0.37 0.72
C ARG A 234 -4.66 1.17 -0.41
N ILE A 235 -4.59 2.49 -0.36
CA ILE A 235 -5.24 3.37 -1.34
C ILE A 235 -4.20 4.27 -2.01
N CYS A 236 -3.43 5.01 -1.21
CA CYS A 236 -2.56 6.05 -1.75
C CYS A 236 -1.41 5.48 -2.58
N TYR A 237 -0.64 4.53 -2.04
CA TYR A 237 0.48 3.93 -2.76
C TYR A 237 0.08 3.01 -3.92
N PRO A 238 -0.92 2.12 -3.78
CA PRO A 238 -1.27 1.22 -4.87
C PRO A 238 -1.91 1.94 -6.06
N ILE A 239 -2.68 3.01 -5.83
CA ILE A 239 -3.33 3.76 -6.92
C ILE A 239 -2.40 4.80 -7.53
N CYS A 240 -1.48 5.36 -6.73
CA CYS A 240 -0.60 6.42 -7.18
C CYS A 240 0.89 6.12 -6.87
N PRO A 241 1.44 5.01 -7.40
CA PRO A 241 2.80 4.58 -7.10
C PRO A 241 3.88 5.60 -7.52
N ALA A 242 3.75 6.26 -8.67
CA ALA A 242 4.66 7.31 -9.12
C ALA A 242 4.71 8.49 -8.16
N GLY A 243 3.54 8.97 -7.73
CA GLY A 243 3.47 10.03 -6.71
C GLY A 243 4.13 9.62 -5.40
N GLY A 244 3.97 8.36 -4.98
CA GLY A 244 4.62 7.81 -3.78
C GLY A 244 6.14 7.73 -3.90
N TYR A 245 6.64 7.22 -5.03
CA TYR A 245 8.06 7.11 -5.34
C TYR A 245 8.73 8.49 -5.42
N GLU A 246 8.17 9.42 -6.20
CA GLU A 246 8.76 10.73 -6.45
C GLU A 246 8.73 11.66 -5.22
N LEU A 247 7.72 11.49 -4.36
CA LEU A 247 7.55 12.29 -3.14
C LEU A 247 8.02 11.57 -1.87
N ALA A 248 8.69 10.42 -1.99
CA ALA A 248 9.19 9.62 -0.87
C ALA A 248 9.97 10.46 0.16
N PHE A 249 10.86 11.33 -0.32
CA PHE A 249 11.65 12.22 0.55
C PHE A 249 10.78 13.23 1.31
N VAL A 250 9.73 13.76 0.67
CA VAL A 250 8.76 14.68 1.30
C VAL A 250 7.98 13.94 2.39
N VAL A 251 7.51 12.72 2.11
CA VAL A 251 6.79 11.88 3.09
C VAL A 251 7.68 11.56 4.29
N CYS A 252 8.92 11.10 4.06
CA CYS A 252 9.88 10.81 5.13
C CYS A 252 10.18 12.04 5.99
N THR A 253 10.45 13.19 5.34
CA THR A 253 10.72 14.45 6.05
C THR A 253 9.52 14.87 6.89
N LEU A 254 8.30 14.73 6.37
CA LEU A 254 7.07 15.02 7.12
C LEU A 254 6.93 14.12 8.34
N GLY A 255 7.26 12.84 8.22
CA GLY A 255 7.31 11.88 9.32
C GLY A 255 8.24 12.36 10.44
N VAL A 256 9.51 12.62 10.11
CA VAL A 256 10.51 13.09 11.09
C VAL A 256 10.13 14.42 11.72
N VAL A 257 9.65 15.40 10.94
CA VAL A 257 9.19 16.68 11.48
C VAL A 257 8.02 16.48 12.44
N SER A 258 7.08 15.57 12.12
CA SER A 258 5.96 15.23 13.01
C SER A 258 6.42 14.58 14.31
N MET A 259 7.42 13.70 14.24
CA MET A 259 8.06 13.08 15.41
C MET A 259 8.65 14.14 16.35
N VAL A 260 9.54 14.98 15.82
CA VAL A 260 10.25 16.00 16.60
C VAL A 260 9.28 17.02 17.19
N TYR A 261 8.39 17.57 16.36
CA TYR A 261 7.42 18.56 16.81
C TYR A 261 6.46 17.98 17.85
N GLY A 262 5.93 16.78 17.60
CA GLY A 262 5.02 16.10 18.52
C GLY A 262 5.66 15.86 19.90
N ALA A 263 6.93 15.44 19.93
CA ALA A 263 7.66 15.22 21.16
C ALA A 263 7.88 16.50 21.98
N PHE A 264 8.32 17.59 21.33
CA PHE A 264 8.46 18.89 22.01
C PHE A 264 7.12 19.45 22.46
N ALA A 265 6.09 19.35 21.63
CA ALA A 265 4.75 19.80 21.97
C ALA A 265 4.19 19.03 23.18
N ALA A 266 4.39 17.71 23.24
CA ALA A 266 3.99 16.87 24.37
C ALA A 266 4.71 17.30 25.67
N MET A 267 6.02 17.55 25.60
CA MET A 267 6.81 18.01 26.74
C MET A 267 6.39 19.41 27.23
N ALA A 268 5.88 20.26 26.36
CA ALA A 268 5.38 21.58 26.73
C ALA A 268 3.97 21.56 27.36
N GLN A 269 3.26 20.43 27.32
CA GLN A 269 1.89 20.37 27.83
C GLN A 269 1.82 20.35 29.35
N THR A 270 0.84 21.08 29.88
CA THR A 270 0.42 21.02 31.29
C THR A 270 -0.86 20.21 31.47
N ASP A 271 -1.65 19.98 30.41
CA ASP A 271 -2.84 19.13 30.46
C ASP A 271 -2.49 17.68 30.13
N PHE A 272 -2.93 16.76 31.00
CA PHE A 272 -2.57 15.35 30.91
C PHE A 272 -3.11 14.67 29.64
N LYS A 273 -4.34 14.98 29.21
CA LYS A 273 -4.89 14.44 27.95
C LYS A 273 -4.16 15.04 26.74
N ARG A 274 -3.83 16.33 26.76
CA ARG A 274 -3.06 16.96 25.67
C ARG A 274 -1.67 16.33 25.53
N LEU A 275 -0.98 16.06 26.64
CA LEU A 275 0.32 15.39 26.61
C LEU A 275 0.22 14.05 25.89
N VAL A 276 -0.75 13.21 26.26
CA VAL A 276 -0.97 11.91 25.62
C VAL A 276 -1.33 12.08 24.13
N ALA A 277 -2.16 13.07 23.78
CA ALA A 277 -2.50 13.34 22.38
C ALA A 277 -1.29 13.77 21.54
N TYR A 278 -0.44 14.67 22.03
CA TYR A 278 0.78 15.06 21.31
C TYR A 278 1.81 13.93 21.23
N SER A 279 1.85 13.03 22.23
CA SER A 279 2.63 11.81 22.12
C SER A 279 2.18 10.95 20.92
N SER A 280 0.88 10.92 20.59
CA SER A 280 0.37 10.26 19.38
C SER A 280 0.85 10.91 18.09
N VAL A 281 0.94 12.25 18.03
CA VAL A 281 1.53 12.96 16.87
C VAL A 281 2.97 12.51 16.65
N SER A 282 3.75 12.39 17.74
CA SER A 282 5.13 11.91 17.66
C SER A 282 5.21 10.48 17.10
N HIS A 283 4.46 9.55 17.70
CA HIS A 283 4.48 8.13 17.30
C HIS A 283 3.95 7.88 15.89
N MET A 284 2.94 8.64 15.44
CA MET A 284 2.44 8.52 14.07
C MET A 284 3.42 9.08 13.04
N GLY A 285 4.35 9.95 13.44
CA GLY A 285 5.47 10.34 12.60
C GLY A 285 6.39 9.17 12.22
N TYR A 286 6.62 8.20 13.13
CA TYR A 286 7.32 6.95 12.77
C TYR A 286 6.55 6.14 11.71
N VAL A 287 5.22 6.09 11.82
CA VAL A 287 4.39 5.39 10.83
C VAL A 287 4.57 6.06 9.46
N VAL A 288 4.49 7.39 9.37
CA VAL A 288 4.69 8.10 8.10
C VAL A 288 6.10 7.89 7.54
N LEU A 289 7.14 7.93 8.39
CA LEU A 289 8.52 7.66 7.98
C LEU A 289 8.67 6.24 7.41
N GLY A 290 8.24 5.22 8.14
CA GLY A 290 8.37 3.83 7.71
C GLY A 290 7.64 3.53 6.41
N LEU A 291 6.50 4.19 6.20
CA LEU A 291 5.76 4.13 4.94
C LEU A 291 6.45 4.88 3.81
N GLY A 292 7.13 5.99 4.10
CA GLY A 292 7.76 6.88 3.13
C GLY A 292 9.11 6.43 2.58
N VAL A 293 9.78 5.47 3.23
CA VAL A 293 11.15 5.03 2.89
C VAL A 293 11.29 4.53 1.44
N TRP A 294 10.20 4.11 0.80
CA TRP A 294 10.09 3.65 -0.60
C TRP A 294 11.41 3.19 -1.24
N SER A 295 11.61 1.87 -1.26
CA SER A 295 12.80 1.16 -1.77
C SER A 295 14.12 1.92 -1.57
N ALA A 296 14.61 1.92 -0.33
CA ALA A 296 15.74 2.74 0.12
C ALA A 296 16.90 2.77 -0.89
N ARG A 297 17.18 3.97 -1.41
CA ARG A 297 18.23 4.25 -2.41
C ARG A 297 19.52 4.71 -1.71
N GLY A 298 20.15 3.79 -0.99
CA GLY A 298 21.47 4.01 -0.40
C GLY A 298 22.56 3.73 -1.43
N GLY A 299 23.18 4.77 -2.01
CA GLY A 299 24.42 4.62 -2.79
C GLY A 299 24.31 3.84 -4.11
N ASN A 300 23.22 4.00 -4.87
CA ASN A 300 22.95 3.40 -6.18
C ASN A 300 22.46 1.93 -6.21
N LEU A 301 22.06 1.35 -5.08
CA LEU A 301 21.32 0.08 -5.09
C LEU A 301 19.87 0.27 -4.59
N PHE A 302 18.94 -0.26 -5.37
CA PHE A 302 17.53 -0.37 -5.02
C PHE A 302 17.38 -1.64 -4.15
N ASN A 303 16.91 -1.49 -2.91
CA ASN A 303 16.72 -2.62 -2.01
C ASN A 303 15.32 -2.60 -1.37
N SER A 304 14.51 -3.56 -1.81
CA SER A 304 13.11 -3.75 -1.43
C SER A 304 12.93 -4.19 0.02
N ASP A 305 13.94 -4.85 0.61
CA ASP A 305 13.89 -5.39 1.97
C ASP A 305 13.79 -4.26 3.01
N TYR A 306 14.42 -3.11 2.76
CA TYR A 306 14.35 -1.97 3.69
C TYR A 306 12.97 -1.34 3.69
N TRP A 307 12.33 -1.19 2.53
CA TRP A 307 10.98 -0.65 2.51
C TRP A 307 9.96 -1.63 3.08
N ASN A 308 10.12 -2.93 2.80
CA ASN A 308 9.35 -3.96 3.48
C ASN A 308 9.50 -3.84 4.99
N MET A 309 10.74 -3.77 5.51
CA MET A 309 11.01 -3.57 6.94
C MET A 309 10.35 -2.29 7.48
N GLY A 310 10.41 -1.18 6.74
CA GLY A 310 9.75 0.09 7.10
C GLY A 310 8.22 -0.02 7.16
N MET A 311 7.60 -0.68 6.19
CA MET A 311 6.15 -0.90 6.18
C MET A 311 5.69 -1.86 7.27
N GLN A 312 6.46 -2.92 7.54
CA GLN A 312 6.21 -3.84 8.65
C GLN A 312 6.31 -3.11 9.98
N GLY A 313 7.35 -2.28 10.15
CA GLY A 313 7.53 -1.42 11.31
C GLY A 313 6.38 -0.44 11.50
N ALA A 314 5.95 0.24 10.44
CA ALA A 314 4.83 1.18 10.46
C ALA A 314 3.49 0.48 10.80
N MET A 315 3.22 -0.67 10.21
CA MET A 315 2.03 -1.50 10.50
C MET A 315 2.03 -1.99 11.95
N PHE A 316 3.16 -2.51 12.41
CA PHE A 316 3.32 -2.95 13.78
C PHE A 316 3.15 -1.79 14.76
N GLN A 317 3.78 -0.64 14.47
CA GLN A 317 3.70 0.56 15.31
C GLN A 317 2.28 1.12 15.40
N MET A 318 1.50 1.06 14.31
CA MET A 318 0.08 1.40 14.36
C MET A 318 -0.68 0.55 15.38
N ILE A 319 -0.46 -0.76 15.41
CA ILE A 319 -1.12 -1.65 16.37
C ILE A 319 -0.59 -1.42 17.80
N ALA A 320 0.73 -1.36 17.96
CA ALA A 320 1.39 -1.12 19.23
C ALA A 320 0.94 0.17 19.89
N HIS A 321 0.96 1.27 19.14
CA HIS A 321 0.44 2.57 19.56
C HIS A 321 -1.07 2.53 19.82
N GLY A 322 -1.81 1.66 19.11
CA GLY A 322 -3.21 1.35 19.38
C GLY A 322 -3.45 0.86 20.81
N ILE A 323 -2.60 -0.05 21.28
CA ILE A 323 -2.66 -0.59 22.64
C ILE A 323 -2.16 0.43 23.66
N SER A 324 -0.96 1.00 23.45
CA SER A 324 -0.33 1.87 24.44
C SER A 324 -1.08 3.19 24.62
N SER A 325 -1.51 3.87 23.54
CA SER A 325 -2.24 5.13 23.65
C SER A 325 -3.64 4.95 24.24
N THR A 326 -4.34 3.88 23.85
CA THR A 326 -5.63 3.51 24.49
C THR A 326 -5.46 3.29 25.99
N GLY A 327 -4.39 2.60 26.39
CA GLY A 327 -4.05 2.42 27.80
C GLY A 327 -3.76 3.74 28.50
N MET A 328 -2.94 4.61 27.91
CA MET A 328 -2.63 5.92 28.50
C MET A 328 -3.89 6.75 28.70
N PHE A 329 -4.77 6.85 27.69
CA PHE A 329 -6.04 7.56 27.82
C PHE A 329 -6.96 6.92 28.86
N PHE A 330 -7.00 5.59 28.96
CA PHE A 330 -7.74 4.90 29.99
C PHE A 330 -7.23 5.28 31.39
N MET A 331 -5.92 5.24 31.62
CA MET A 331 -5.33 5.62 32.91
C MET A 331 -5.62 7.08 33.24
N VAL A 332 -5.48 8.00 32.29
CA VAL A 332 -5.85 9.42 32.46
C VAL A 332 -7.34 9.56 32.81
N GLY A 333 -8.22 8.78 32.19
CA GLY A 333 -9.65 8.82 32.47
C GLY A 333 -10.02 8.36 33.87
N VAL A 334 -9.43 7.25 34.33
CA VAL A 334 -9.65 6.71 35.68
C VAL A 334 -9.31 7.73 36.77
N ILE A 335 -8.22 8.48 36.62
CA ILE A 335 -7.88 9.52 37.58
C ILE A 335 -8.75 10.77 37.40
N TYR A 336 -9.05 11.17 36.16
CA TYR A 336 -9.94 12.30 35.88
C TYR A 336 -11.32 12.11 36.50
N ASP A 337 -11.88 10.90 36.47
CA ASP A 337 -13.19 10.59 37.06
C ASP A 337 -13.18 10.71 38.59
N ARG A 338 -12.01 10.65 39.24
CA ARG A 338 -11.85 10.82 40.70
C ARG A 338 -11.66 12.28 41.09
N VAL A 339 -10.82 13.02 40.34
CA VAL A 339 -10.37 14.35 40.78
C VAL A 339 -10.89 15.52 39.95
N HIS A 340 -11.49 15.25 38.78
CA HIS A 340 -12.09 16.21 37.86
C HIS A 340 -11.17 17.36 37.40
N HIS A 341 -9.86 17.11 37.34
CA HIS A 341 -8.89 18.00 36.71
C HIS A 341 -7.85 17.20 35.92
N ARG A 342 -7.05 17.91 35.12
CA ARG A 342 -6.04 17.33 34.22
C ARG A 342 -4.68 18.04 34.33
N ASN A 343 -4.51 18.91 35.31
CA ASN A 343 -3.31 19.73 35.40
C ASN A 343 -2.15 18.90 35.96
N LEU A 344 -1.14 18.63 35.13
CA LEU A 344 0.07 17.88 35.48
C LEU A 344 0.84 18.50 36.65
N ASN A 345 0.69 19.81 36.88
CA ASN A 345 1.35 20.50 37.99
C ASN A 345 0.64 20.31 39.34
N GLU A 346 -0.60 19.83 39.33
CA GLU A 346 -1.42 19.57 40.52
C GLU A 346 -1.46 18.08 40.90
N PHE A 347 -0.90 17.20 40.07
CA PHE A 347 -0.70 15.80 40.44
C PHE A 347 0.58 15.59 41.27
N GLY A 348 0.65 14.42 41.92
CA GLY A 348 1.80 13.98 42.73
C GLY A 348 1.41 12.85 43.67
N GLY A 349 2.36 11.97 44.00
CA GLY A 349 2.24 10.98 45.08
C GLY A 349 1.14 9.93 44.90
N LEU A 350 0.60 9.72 43.69
CA LEU A 350 -0.48 8.74 43.47
C LEU A 350 -0.07 7.30 43.81
N PHE A 351 1.22 6.96 43.74
CA PHE A 351 1.71 5.62 44.08
C PHE A 351 1.29 5.20 45.49
N SER A 352 1.45 6.10 46.47
CA SER A 352 1.14 5.82 47.88
C SER A 352 -0.36 5.60 48.13
N LYS A 353 -1.23 6.15 47.28
CA LYS A 353 -2.69 6.05 47.42
C LYS A 353 -3.30 4.93 46.56
N MET A 354 -2.77 4.71 45.36
CA MET A 354 -3.29 3.75 44.38
C MET A 354 -2.14 2.91 43.78
N PRO A 355 -1.49 2.02 44.55
CA PRO A 355 -0.27 1.33 44.11
C PRO A 355 -0.48 0.40 42.91
N VAL A 356 -1.59 -0.36 42.88
CA VAL A 356 -1.90 -1.28 41.77
C VAL A 356 -2.15 -0.52 40.46
N TYR A 357 -3.01 0.49 40.52
CA TYR A 357 -3.26 1.39 39.39
C TYR A 357 -1.96 2.03 38.88
N THR A 358 -1.12 2.51 39.81
CA THR A 358 0.14 3.16 39.46
C THR A 358 1.11 2.21 38.79
N ALA A 359 1.26 0.98 39.29
CA ALA A 359 2.13 -0.02 38.66
C ALA A 359 1.67 -0.33 37.23
N LEU A 360 0.37 -0.52 37.02
CA LEU A 360 -0.21 -0.72 35.69
C LEU A 360 -0.03 0.52 34.79
N ALA A 361 -0.17 1.72 35.35
CA ALA A 361 -0.01 2.97 34.61
C ALA A 361 1.42 3.10 34.11
N ILE A 362 2.41 2.91 34.98
CA ILE A 362 3.83 2.97 34.62
C ILE A 362 4.14 1.96 33.52
N GLY A 363 3.66 0.72 33.63
CA GLY A 363 3.84 -0.30 32.60
C GLY A 363 3.26 0.10 31.24
N ILE A 364 2.05 0.67 31.21
CA ILE A 364 1.40 1.15 29.99
C ILE A 364 2.12 2.38 29.41
N PHE A 365 2.54 3.33 30.24
CA PHE A 365 3.30 4.50 29.80
C PHE A 365 4.65 4.09 29.22
N PHE A 366 5.33 3.10 29.83
CA PHE A 366 6.57 2.54 29.28
C PHE A 366 6.34 1.80 27.95
N ALA A 367 5.16 1.23 27.73
CA ALA A 367 4.82 0.66 26.43
C ALA A 367 4.72 1.75 25.34
N GLY A 368 4.28 2.95 25.72
CA GLY A 368 4.32 4.14 24.86
C GLY A 368 5.69 4.84 24.81
N LEU A 369 6.70 4.37 25.54
CA LEU A 369 8.06 4.91 25.52
C LEU A 369 8.93 4.28 24.44
N GLY A 370 8.55 3.09 23.95
CA GLY A 370 9.40 2.26 23.11
C GLY A 370 10.41 1.43 23.91
N LEU A 371 10.09 1.05 25.16
CA LEU A 371 11.00 0.24 25.98
C LEU A 371 11.16 -1.19 25.40
N PRO A 372 12.39 -1.73 25.28
CA PRO A 372 12.60 -3.12 24.87
C PRO A 372 11.79 -4.11 25.73
N GLY A 373 11.11 -5.05 25.06
CA GLY A 373 10.19 -5.99 25.70
C GLY A 373 8.73 -5.53 25.79
N LEU A 374 8.43 -4.29 25.39
CA LEU A 374 7.06 -3.78 25.25
C LEU A 374 6.73 -3.43 23.79
N CYS A 375 5.43 -3.30 23.50
CA CYS A 375 4.93 -3.24 22.13
C CYS A 375 5.43 -2.07 21.29
N GLY A 376 5.81 -0.92 21.86
CA GLY A 376 6.32 0.21 21.05
C GLY A 376 7.66 -0.08 20.38
N PHE A 377 8.51 -0.89 21.01
CA PHE A 377 9.91 -1.04 20.59
C PHE A 377 10.11 -1.68 19.20
N PRO A 378 9.50 -2.85 18.86
CA PRO A 378 9.77 -3.51 17.59
C PRO A 378 9.43 -2.64 16.37
N GLY A 379 8.29 -1.93 16.44
CA GLY A 379 7.84 -1.06 15.34
C GLY A 379 8.79 0.12 15.11
N GLU A 380 9.14 0.84 16.18
CA GLU A 380 10.03 2.00 16.11
C GLU A 380 11.43 1.63 15.60
N VAL A 381 11.99 0.50 16.08
CA VAL A 381 13.31 0.03 15.63
C VAL A 381 13.30 -0.32 14.15
N PHE A 382 12.29 -1.04 13.66
CA PHE A 382 12.20 -1.39 12.24
C PHE A 382 12.09 -0.15 11.34
N VAL A 383 11.32 0.85 11.77
CA VAL A 383 11.24 2.14 11.06
C VAL A 383 12.59 2.87 11.06
N VAL A 384 13.29 2.94 12.20
CA VAL A 384 14.59 3.62 12.27
C VAL A 384 15.63 2.91 11.41
N LEU A 385 15.71 1.58 11.50
CA LEU A 385 16.66 0.78 10.71
C LEU A 385 16.40 0.90 9.21
N SER A 386 15.14 0.79 8.78
CA SER A 386 14.79 0.98 7.36
C SER A 386 15.12 2.38 6.84
N SER A 387 14.95 3.40 7.68
CA SER A 387 15.27 4.78 7.28
C SER A 387 16.77 5.06 7.13
N PHE A 388 17.65 4.22 7.68
CA PHE A 388 19.09 4.46 7.66
C PHE A 388 19.68 4.39 6.24
N GLU A 389 19.24 3.43 5.43
CA GLU A 389 19.64 3.33 4.02
C GLU A 389 18.98 4.38 3.13
N PHE A 390 17.79 4.86 3.52
CA PHE A 390 17.11 5.94 2.78
C PHE A 390 17.79 7.29 3.02
N SER A 391 18.05 7.62 4.28
CA SER A 391 18.76 8.83 4.68
C SER A 391 19.31 8.67 6.10
N PRO A 392 20.63 8.49 6.27
CA PRO A 392 21.25 8.38 7.59
C PRO A 392 20.91 9.57 8.49
N LEU A 393 20.76 10.77 7.91
CA LEU A 393 20.36 11.97 8.65
C LEU A 393 18.95 11.83 9.25
N LEU A 394 17.97 11.42 8.45
CA LEU A 394 16.59 11.22 8.93
C LEU A 394 16.55 10.11 9.98
N ALA A 395 17.31 9.03 9.80
CA ALA A 395 17.40 7.93 10.76
C ALA A 395 18.00 8.36 12.10
N ILE A 396 19.10 9.13 12.08
CA ILE A 396 19.74 9.65 13.30
C ILE A 396 18.79 10.57 14.07
N ILE A 397 18.08 11.47 13.37
CA ILE A 397 17.10 12.35 14.00
C ILE A 397 15.97 11.51 14.61
N SER A 398 15.44 10.52 13.87
CA SER A 398 14.41 9.62 14.35
C SER A 398 14.82 8.85 15.59
N ALA A 399 16.03 8.28 15.61
CA ALA A 399 16.58 7.60 16.77
C ALA A 399 16.74 8.55 17.98
N ALA A 400 17.14 9.80 17.75
CA ALA A 400 17.25 10.81 18.80
C ALA A 400 15.89 11.19 19.40
N VAL A 401 14.79 11.13 18.62
CA VAL A 401 13.43 11.39 19.14
C VAL A 401 13.02 10.37 20.21
N VAL A 402 13.51 9.13 20.16
CA VAL A 402 13.27 8.14 21.24
C VAL A 402 13.67 8.70 22.62
N VAL A 403 14.76 9.48 22.67
CA VAL A 403 15.21 10.14 23.91
C VAL A 403 14.23 11.22 24.36
N LEU A 404 13.67 11.99 23.43
CA LEU A 404 12.63 12.99 23.73
C LEU A 404 11.34 12.31 24.21
N THR A 405 10.98 11.17 23.61
CA THR A 405 9.87 10.32 24.03
C THR A 405 10.05 9.83 25.47
N ALA A 406 11.21 9.29 25.79
CA ALA A 406 11.55 8.93 27.17
C ALA A 406 11.46 10.14 28.11
N GLY A 407 11.96 11.30 27.68
CA GLY A 407 11.91 12.56 28.42
C GLY A 407 10.50 12.93 28.87
N TYR A 408 9.53 13.05 27.94
CA TYR A 408 8.17 13.47 28.32
C TYR A 408 7.40 12.38 29.07
N ILE A 409 7.63 11.09 28.79
CA ILE A 409 6.95 10.00 29.50
C ILE A 409 7.45 9.87 30.93
N LEU A 410 8.76 9.85 31.14
CA LEU A 410 9.33 9.77 32.48
C LEU A 410 8.96 11.01 33.31
N TRP A 411 8.89 12.17 32.66
CA TRP A 411 8.42 13.40 33.29
C TRP A 411 6.95 13.34 33.70
N ALA A 412 6.06 12.84 32.83
CA ALA A 412 4.67 12.61 33.19
C ALA A 412 4.54 11.60 34.34
N VAL A 413 5.30 10.50 34.29
CA VAL A 413 5.29 9.47 35.34
C VAL A 413 5.74 10.06 36.67
N GLN A 414 6.84 10.82 36.67
CA GLN A 414 7.39 11.45 37.87
C GLN A 414 6.41 12.43 38.51
N ARG A 415 5.76 13.28 37.71
CA ARG A 415 4.81 14.29 38.22
C ARG A 415 3.50 13.71 38.70
N VAL A 416 2.98 12.72 37.98
CA VAL A 416 1.66 12.17 38.30
C VAL A 416 1.77 11.15 39.43
N PHE A 417 2.67 10.19 39.30
CA PHE A 417 2.67 9.01 40.15
C PHE A 417 3.63 9.09 41.34
N LEU A 418 4.77 9.76 41.16
CA LEU A 418 5.82 9.84 42.17
C LEU A 418 5.72 11.14 42.98
N GLY A 419 6.59 11.30 43.99
CA GLY A 419 6.62 12.47 44.88
C GLY A 419 5.96 12.23 46.24
N ALA A 420 6.01 13.25 47.09
CA ALA A 420 5.61 13.13 48.50
C ALA A 420 4.09 13.14 48.70
N GLU A 421 3.36 13.99 47.97
CA GLU A 421 1.92 14.19 48.15
C GLU A 421 1.23 14.68 46.88
N TYR A 422 -0.08 14.50 46.85
CA TYR A 422 -0.98 15.02 45.83
C TYR A 422 -1.35 16.47 46.14
N LYS A 423 -1.46 17.33 45.12
CA LYS A 423 -1.55 18.79 45.29
C LYS A 423 -2.85 19.40 44.75
N GLY A 424 -3.69 18.58 44.11
CA GLY A 424 -4.90 19.03 43.42
C GLY A 424 -6.16 18.94 44.28
N PRO A 425 -7.32 19.26 43.70
CA PRO A 425 -8.61 19.12 44.38
C PRO A 425 -9.04 17.65 44.54
N HIS A 426 -10.02 17.41 45.41
CA HIS A 426 -10.69 16.10 45.60
C HIS A 426 -9.74 14.94 45.96
N GLU A 427 -8.73 15.20 46.79
CA GLU A 427 -7.78 14.17 47.24
C GLU A 427 -8.46 12.98 47.92
N ASP A 428 -9.56 13.23 48.63
CA ASP A 428 -10.40 12.26 49.32
C ASP A 428 -11.09 11.27 48.38
N HIS A 429 -11.27 11.63 47.10
CA HIS A 429 -11.82 10.76 46.07
C HIS A 429 -10.77 9.84 45.42
N ILE A 430 -9.48 9.97 45.78
CA ILE A 430 -8.41 9.10 45.31
C ILE A 430 -8.45 7.77 46.07
N VAL A 431 -9.39 6.92 45.67
CA VAL A 431 -9.57 5.57 46.20
C VAL A 431 -8.94 4.51 45.29
N PRO A 432 -8.51 3.36 45.83
CA PRO A 432 -7.96 2.26 45.05
C PRO A 432 -8.81 1.87 43.83
N SER A 433 -8.15 1.46 42.76
CA SER A 433 -8.83 1.06 41.52
C SER A 433 -9.70 -0.18 41.73
N THR A 434 -10.89 -0.14 41.13
CA THR A 434 -11.86 -1.23 41.14
C THR A 434 -11.37 -2.43 40.34
N LEU A 435 -11.98 -3.59 40.56
CA LEU A 435 -11.67 -4.81 39.78
C LEU A 435 -11.89 -4.60 38.28
N ARG A 436 -12.93 -3.86 37.89
CA ARG A 436 -13.21 -3.53 36.49
C ARG A 436 -12.09 -2.70 35.88
N GLU A 437 -11.63 -1.67 36.59
CA GLU A 437 -10.56 -0.80 36.09
C GLU A 437 -9.25 -1.57 35.95
N ASN A 438 -8.92 -2.39 36.95
CA ASN A 438 -7.74 -3.25 36.92
C ASN A 438 -7.80 -4.27 35.78
N ALA A 439 -8.95 -4.91 35.56
CA ALA A 439 -9.10 -5.89 34.47
C ALA A 439 -8.83 -5.28 33.09
N ILE A 440 -9.32 -4.06 32.84
CA ILE A 440 -9.08 -3.35 31.57
C ILE A 440 -7.61 -2.98 31.42
N ALA A 441 -6.99 -2.39 32.44
CA ALA A 441 -5.58 -2.02 32.41
C ALA A 441 -4.65 -3.23 32.28
N VAL A 442 -4.93 -4.33 33.00
CA VAL A 442 -4.18 -5.58 32.90
C VAL A 442 -4.29 -6.17 31.49
N ALA A 443 -5.48 -6.18 30.89
CA ALA A 443 -5.64 -6.69 29.52
C ALA A 443 -4.76 -5.90 28.52
N LEU A 444 -4.76 -4.57 28.60
CA LEU A 444 -3.94 -3.73 27.73
C LEU A 444 -2.44 -3.91 28.01
N PHE A 445 -2.04 -4.02 29.28
CA PHE A 445 -0.64 -4.20 29.65
C PHE A 445 -0.10 -5.58 29.25
N VAL A 446 -0.90 -6.65 29.41
CA VAL A 446 -0.55 -8.00 28.94
C VAL A 446 -0.37 -8.00 27.42
N LEU A 447 -1.25 -7.35 26.66
CA LEU A 447 -1.08 -7.20 25.21
C LEU A 447 0.19 -6.41 24.86
N ALA A 448 0.50 -5.35 25.61
CA ALA A 448 1.72 -4.59 25.42
C ALA A 448 2.99 -5.43 25.62
N ILE A 449 3.03 -6.29 26.64
CA ILE A 449 4.13 -7.23 26.87
C ILE A 449 4.16 -8.31 25.79
N LEU A 450 3.02 -8.93 25.51
CA LEU A 450 2.91 -10.04 24.56
C LEU A 450 3.42 -9.64 23.17
N PHE A 451 3.03 -8.46 22.69
CA PHE A 451 3.49 -7.96 21.39
C PHE A 451 4.96 -7.53 21.43
N GLY A 452 5.47 -7.04 22.57
CA GLY A 452 6.88 -6.67 22.71
C GLY A 452 7.83 -7.87 22.77
N VAL A 453 7.44 -8.93 23.48
CA VAL A 453 8.26 -10.13 23.72
C VAL A 453 8.17 -11.12 22.56
N LEU A 454 7.00 -11.29 21.96
CA LEU A 454 6.74 -12.26 20.87
C LEU A 454 6.19 -11.59 19.60
N PRO A 455 6.85 -10.54 19.05
CA PRO A 455 6.29 -9.74 17.96
C PRO A 455 5.95 -10.55 16.71
N TYR A 456 6.78 -11.56 16.39
CA TYR A 456 6.58 -12.41 15.22
C TYR A 456 5.37 -13.34 15.37
N GLN A 457 5.30 -14.05 16.48
CA GLN A 457 4.24 -15.03 16.75
C GLN A 457 2.87 -14.36 16.94
N THR A 458 2.83 -13.10 17.38
CA THR A 458 1.58 -12.43 17.71
C THR A 458 1.04 -11.60 16.55
N LEU A 459 1.89 -10.80 15.89
CA LEU A 459 1.46 -9.82 14.91
C LEU A 459 2.14 -10.00 13.55
N LEU A 460 3.47 -10.02 13.49
CA LEU A 460 4.17 -9.94 12.19
C LEU A 460 3.78 -11.09 11.26
N ARG A 461 3.68 -12.33 11.75
CA ARG A 461 3.29 -13.49 10.90
C ARG A 461 1.98 -13.32 10.12
N TYR A 462 1.06 -12.49 10.61
CA TYR A 462 -0.25 -12.29 10.00
C TYR A 462 -0.24 -11.16 8.96
N MET A 463 0.62 -10.16 9.13
CA MET A 463 0.77 -9.05 8.18
C MET A 463 1.89 -9.30 7.18
N ASP A 464 2.83 -10.21 7.48
CA ASP A 464 4.08 -10.36 6.75
C ASP A 464 3.86 -10.63 5.26
N ARG A 465 3.02 -11.60 4.92
CA ARG A 465 2.74 -11.97 3.53
C ARG A 465 2.15 -10.82 2.73
N THR A 466 1.15 -10.13 3.29
CA THR A 466 0.41 -9.09 2.55
C THR A 466 1.21 -7.81 2.43
N VAL A 467 1.98 -7.44 3.47
CA VAL A 467 2.88 -6.29 3.44
C VAL A 467 4.04 -6.55 2.50
N THR A 468 4.67 -7.72 2.58
CA THR A 468 5.78 -8.12 1.70
C THR A 468 5.36 -8.13 0.23
N GLN A 469 4.22 -8.77 -0.08
CA GLN A 469 3.72 -8.81 -1.45
C GLN A 469 3.47 -7.41 -2.02
N GLN A 470 2.87 -6.52 -1.22
CA GLN A 470 2.62 -5.15 -1.67
C GLN A 470 3.93 -4.35 -1.82
N ALA A 471 4.88 -4.50 -0.89
CA ALA A 471 6.20 -3.88 -0.97
C ALA A 471 6.91 -4.28 -2.27
N GLN A 472 6.92 -5.58 -2.54
CA GLN A 472 7.57 -6.16 -3.69
C GLN A 472 6.92 -5.71 -5.00
N GLN A 473 5.58 -5.75 -5.11
CA GLN A 473 4.88 -5.31 -6.32
C GLN A 473 5.17 -3.84 -6.66
N LEU A 474 5.16 -2.96 -5.66
CA LEU A 474 5.41 -1.54 -5.86
C LEU A 474 6.91 -1.22 -6.07
N THR A 475 7.79 -2.06 -5.53
CA THR A 475 9.23 -2.06 -5.80
C THR A 475 9.49 -2.43 -7.26
N GLU A 476 8.96 -3.55 -7.72
CA GLU A 476 9.06 -4.02 -9.12
C GLU A 476 8.45 -2.99 -10.09
N TRP A 477 7.37 -2.32 -9.68
CA TRP A 477 6.85 -1.16 -10.41
C TRP A 477 7.88 -0.03 -10.52
N GLY A 478 8.55 0.33 -9.42
CA GLY A 478 9.56 1.38 -9.39
C GLY A 478 10.76 1.09 -10.29
N GLU A 479 11.26 -0.16 -10.30
CA GLU A 479 12.35 -0.59 -11.19
C GLU A 479 11.96 -0.45 -12.66
N ARG A 480 10.74 -0.87 -13.03
CA ARG A 480 10.22 -0.70 -14.39
C ARG A 480 10.10 0.77 -14.77
N HIS A 481 9.60 1.60 -13.86
CA HIS A 481 9.45 3.03 -14.08
C HIS A 481 10.80 3.74 -14.29
N GLU A 482 11.81 3.41 -13.48
CA GLU A 482 13.18 3.95 -13.68
C GLU A 482 13.77 3.52 -15.03
N ALA A 483 13.58 2.26 -15.43
CA ALA A 483 14.05 1.76 -16.72
C ALA A 483 13.40 2.47 -17.91
N MET A 484 12.09 2.79 -17.81
CA MET A 484 11.38 3.55 -18.84
C MET A 484 11.94 4.98 -18.96
N LEU A 485 12.12 5.68 -17.84
CA LEU A 485 12.70 7.03 -17.84
C LEU A 485 14.14 7.05 -18.40
N ALA A 486 14.93 6.01 -18.13
CA ALA A 486 16.27 5.87 -18.69
C ALA A 486 16.23 5.67 -20.22
N ALA A 487 15.29 4.86 -20.73
CA ALA A 487 15.15 4.63 -22.17
C ALA A 487 14.72 5.90 -22.93
N GLU A 488 13.72 6.63 -22.42
CA GLU A 488 13.28 7.92 -23.00
C GLU A 488 14.43 8.93 -23.07
N SER A 489 15.25 9.00 -22.01
CA SER A 489 16.41 9.91 -21.98
C SER A 489 17.48 9.60 -23.04
N ILE A 490 17.60 8.34 -23.45
CA ILE A 490 18.53 7.91 -24.51
C ILE A 490 17.95 8.25 -25.89
N GLU A 491 16.64 8.09 -26.06
CA GLU A 491 15.93 8.41 -27.31
C GLU A 491 15.95 9.92 -27.59
N ASP A 492 15.74 10.75 -26.56
CA ASP A 492 15.87 12.21 -26.64
C ASP A 492 17.32 12.66 -26.96
N ALA A 493 18.32 11.88 -26.55
CA ALA A 493 19.74 12.15 -26.84
C ALA A 493 20.15 11.73 -28.27
N HIS A 494 19.39 10.85 -28.93
CA HIS A 494 19.67 10.31 -30.26
C HIS A 494 18.40 10.27 -31.15
N PRO A 495 17.93 11.44 -31.64
CA PRO A 495 16.66 11.55 -32.38
C PRO A 495 16.63 10.85 -33.75
N ASP A 496 17.78 10.36 -34.25
CA ASP A 496 17.90 9.62 -35.51
C ASP A 496 17.90 8.08 -35.33
N ALA A 497 17.71 7.57 -34.11
CA ALA A 497 17.45 6.16 -33.87
C ALA A 497 16.06 5.80 -34.45
N PRO A 498 15.88 4.64 -35.12
CA PRO A 498 14.60 4.30 -35.72
C PRO A 498 13.50 4.26 -34.65
N SER A 499 12.54 5.17 -34.76
CA SER A 499 11.36 5.24 -33.91
C SER A 499 10.56 3.95 -34.03
N ASN A 500 10.52 3.15 -32.97
CA ASN A 500 9.56 2.05 -32.86
C ASN A 500 8.17 2.67 -32.59
N GLU A 501 7.55 3.21 -33.64
CA GLU A 501 6.12 3.54 -33.64
C GLU A 501 5.31 2.23 -33.58
N GLY A 502 5.15 1.74 -32.37
CA GLY A 502 4.34 0.60 -32.02
C GLY A 502 4.40 0.51 -30.50
N HIS A 503 3.28 0.79 -29.84
CA HIS A 503 3.08 0.63 -28.40
C HIS A 503 4.09 -0.35 -27.79
N PHE A 504 4.99 0.16 -26.94
CA PHE A 504 6.11 -0.59 -26.36
C PHE A 504 5.65 -1.96 -25.85
N SER A 505 5.82 -2.96 -26.70
CA SER A 505 5.80 -4.37 -26.38
C SER A 505 7.26 -4.80 -26.36
N SER A 506 7.69 -5.33 -25.22
CA SER A 506 9.01 -5.92 -24.99
C SER A 506 10.20 -4.95 -24.99
N VAL A 507 10.61 -4.53 -23.79
CA VAL A 507 12.04 -4.53 -23.46
C VAL A 507 12.29 -5.87 -22.78
N ALA A 508 13.04 -6.77 -23.43
CA ALA A 508 13.43 -8.02 -22.83
C ALA A 508 14.25 -7.72 -21.56
N PRO A 509 13.94 -8.35 -20.40
CA PRO A 509 14.84 -8.24 -19.26
C PRO A 509 16.17 -8.88 -19.66
N ILE A 510 17.27 -8.17 -19.41
CA ILE A 510 18.59 -8.81 -19.36
C ILE A 510 18.45 -9.94 -18.35
N SER A 511 18.63 -11.17 -18.81
CA SER A 511 18.56 -12.36 -17.98
C SER A 511 19.60 -12.25 -16.86
N SER A 512 19.14 -11.96 -15.64
CA SER A 512 19.89 -12.28 -14.43
C SER A 512 19.85 -13.80 -14.26
N GLY A 513 20.69 -14.49 -15.04
CA GLY A 513 21.04 -15.88 -14.80
C GLY A 513 21.84 -15.98 -13.51
N LEU A 514 21.15 -15.98 -12.37
CA LEU A 514 21.73 -16.31 -11.07
C LEU A 514 20.87 -17.40 -10.44
N GLU A 515 21.34 -18.64 -10.56
CA GLU A 515 20.85 -19.73 -9.72
C GLU A 515 21.29 -19.52 -8.26
N PRO A 516 20.48 -19.97 -7.29
CA PRO A 516 20.79 -19.81 -5.88
C PRO A 516 21.80 -20.88 -5.45
N ASN A 517 23.02 -20.42 -5.15
CA ASN A 517 24.11 -21.06 -4.37
C ASN A 517 25.41 -21.11 -5.17
N THR A 518 26.34 -20.19 -4.90
CA THR A 518 27.72 -20.51 -4.44
C THR A 518 28.58 -19.25 -4.31
N THR A 519 29.45 -19.34 -3.32
CA THR A 519 30.57 -18.52 -2.85
C THR A 519 31.33 -17.67 -3.90
N GLU A 520 31.75 -16.48 -3.45
CA GLU A 520 32.73 -15.52 -4.03
C GLU A 520 33.68 -16.03 -5.13
N VAL A 521 33.88 -15.24 -6.20
CA VAL A 521 35.16 -14.68 -6.68
C VAL A 521 34.86 -13.65 -7.79
N ALA A 522 35.34 -12.41 -7.62
CA ALA A 522 35.32 -11.38 -8.66
C ALA A 522 36.42 -11.64 -9.71
N ILE A 523 36.05 -11.70 -10.99
CA ILE A 523 36.98 -11.60 -12.13
C ILE A 523 36.58 -10.36 -12.93
N ILE A 524 37.36 -9.29 -12.76
CA ILE A 524 37.29 -8.09 -13.60
C ILE A 524 37.94 -8.46 -14.94
N THR A 525 37.17 -8.42 -16.02
CA THR A 525 37.73 -8.47 -17.39
C THR A 525 37.63 -7.07 -17.97
N VAL A 526 38.77 -6.39 -18.07
CA VAL A 526 38.92 -5.12 -18.77
C VAL A 526 38.86 -5.41 -20.27
N THR A 527 37.88 -4.83 -20.97
CA THR A 527 37.86 -4.79 -22.44
C THR A 527 38.77 -3.67 -22.93
N GLU A 528 39.79 -4.02 -23.71
CA GLU A 528 40.57 -3.06 -24.49
C GLU A 528 39.72 -2.51 -25.66
N PRO A 529 39.88 -1.23 -26.04
CA PRO A 529 39.16 -0.65 -27.16
C PRO A 529 39.82 -1.01 -28.49
N THR A 530 39.01 -1.38 -29.47
CA THR A 530 39.42 -1.54 -30.87
C THR A 530 39.76 -0.19 -31.49
N SER A 531 41.01 -0.02 -31.95
CA SER A 531 41.35 0.91 -33.02
C SER A 531 42.51 0.34 -33.85
N ASP A 532 42.20 -0.13 -35.05
CA ASP A 532 43.16 -0.17 -36.15
C ASP A 532 43.63 1.27 -36.45
N PHE A 533 44.94 1.52 -36.48
CA PHE A 533 45.66 2.10 -37.63
C PHE A 533 47.14 2.37 -37.31
N ASP A 534 47.96 1.90 -38.26
CA ASP A 534 49.31 2.29 -38.67
C ASP A 534 50.61 1.83 -37.94
N GLN A 535 51.36 1.07 -38.74
CA GLN A 535 52.75 0.69 -38.65
C GLN A 535 53.68 1.92 -38.81
N GLN A 536 54.50 2.23 -37.80
CA GLN A 536 55.97 2.25 -37.83
C GLN A 536 56.55 2.86 -36.56
#